data_AF-A0A2S2KPD7-F1
#
_entry.id   AF-A0A2S2KPD7-F1
#
_cell.length_a   1.000
_cell.length_b   1.000
_cell.length_c   1.000
_cell.angle_alpha   90.00
_cell.angle_beta   90.00
_cell.angle_gamma   90.00
#
_symmetry.space_group_name_H-M   'P 1'
#
loop_
_entity.id
_entity.type
_entity.pdbx_description
1 polymer ?
#
loop_
_entity_poly.entity_id
_entity_poly.type
_entity_poly.pdbx_seq_one_letter_code
_entity_poly.pdbx_strand_id
1 'polypeptide(L)'
;MNISIPTDSVILKKLALSKQIFQRGLIHSQSETNVDKLMAVILFDLSTETVLNAIITSIDSSKTPSDGFPSLLNQVESMLTSATLGGIPDRANILRVHSIRNDAQHDARYPNNSEVSDCQTYTRDFLKKIVEQVWGLNFEQISLADLIQNEKIKNILKDADLALERKEIQTAINESVMGLEKTLSIVGGSLVGGSLTYLFDQIVTTSSFDGMKGNDEITRSFKKIQETLRFVSLGLDYSKYLKFKSITGQPLFTLGNDKPKDFFDQKKDPALNDAEFVVAFAIDSVLLIEEKVGDIDKPFGKDPVWF
;
A
#
# COMPACT_ATOMS: atom_id res chain seq x y z
N MET A 1 12.84 -9.20 30.70
CA MET A 1 11.74 -8.40 30.10
C MET A 1 12.39 -7.54 29.05
N ASN A 2 12.08 -7.74 27.77
CA ASN A 2 12.56 -6.82 26.74
C ASN A 2 11.88 -5.48 26.96
N ILE A 3 12.67 -4.45 27.25
CA ILE A 3 12.19 -3.07 27.27
C ILE A 3 11.94 -2.71 25.81
N SER A 4 10.72 -2.33 25.46
CA SER A 4 10.37 -1.83 24.12
C SER A 4 9.71 -0.46 24.26
N ILE A 5 9.88 0.39 23.25
CA ILE A 5 9.22 1.69 23.19
C ILE A 5 7.76 1.46 22.78
N PRO A 6 6.78 2.07 23.48
CA PRO A 6 5.38 2.05 23.05
C PRO A 6 5.23 2.62 21.64
N THR A 7 4.38 1.98 20.83
CA THR A 7 4.05 2.44 19.48
C THR A 7 2.79 3.29 19.49
N ASP A 8 2.84 4.45 18.82
CA ASP A 8 1.66 5.25 18.50
C ASP A 8 1.34 5.21 17.00
N SER A 9 0.25 5.86 16.59
CA SER A 9 -0.18 5.89 15.18
C SER A 9 0.80 6.61 14.25
N VAL A 10 1.59 7.56 14.77
CA VAL A 10 2.61 8.29 14.00
C VAL A 10 3.80 7.37 13.71
N ILE A 11 4.24 6.60 14.71
CA ILE A 11 5.32 5.62 14.56
C ILE A 11 4.89 4.50 13.61
N LEU A 12 3.68 3.95 13.75
CA LEU A 12 3.18 2.93 12.83
C LEU A 12 3.17 3.43 11.37
N LYS A 13 2.72 4.68 11.13
CA LYS A 13 2.79 5.32 9.82
C LYS A 13 4.23 5.42 9.28
N LYS A 14 5.21 5.83 10.11
CA LYS A 14 6.62 5.92 9.71
C LYS A 14 7.21 4.55 9.37
N LEU A 15 6.89 3.52 10.15
CA LEU A 15 7.36 2.16 9.88
C LEU A 15 6.72 1.56 8.64
N ALA A 16 5.41 1.79 8.44
CA ALA A 16 4.71 1.39 7.23
C ALA A 16 5.28 2.10 5.99
N LEU A 17 5.64 3.38 6.10
CA LEU A 17 6.31 4.13 5.04
C LEU A 17 7.68 3.52 4.72
N SER A 18 8.49 3.22 5.74
CA SER A 18 9.77 2.54 5.54
C SER A 18 9.61 1.18 4.85
N LYS A 19 8.59 0.39 5.23
CA LYS A 19 8.23 -0.87 4.57
C LYS A 19 7.85 -0.66 3.10
N GLN A 20 7.02 0.34 2.79
CA GLN A 20 6.63 0.67 1.43
C GLN A 20 7.85 1.06 0.57
N ILE A 21 8.75 1.88 1.12
CA ILE A 21 9.99 2.29 0.46
C ILE A 21 10.87 1.06 0.17
N PHE A 22 11.06 0.19 1.16
CA PHE A 22 11.82 -1.05 1.01
C PHE A 22 11.23 -1.95 -0.09
N GLN A 23 9.91 -2.15 -0.10
CA GLN A 23 9.23 -2.96 -1.11
C GLN A 23 9.36 -2.37 -2.53
N ARG A 24 9.32 -1.04 -2.67
CA ARG A 24 9.63 -0.40 -3.96
C ARG A 24 11.08 -0.65 -4.38
N GLY A 25 12.02 -0.63 -3.43
CA GLY A 25 13.40 -1.03 -3.67
C GLY A 25 13.54 -2.46 -4.21
N LEU A 26 12.73 -3.40 -3.70
CA LEU A 26 12.68 -4.79 -4.20
C LEU A 26 12.16 -4.88 -5.65
N ILE A 27 11.20 -4.02 -6.04
CA ILE A 27 10.70 -4.01 -7.41
C ILE A 27 11.79 -3.55 -8.37
N HIS A 28 12.50 -2.47 -8.02
CA HIS A 28 13.61 -1.98 -8.84
C HIS A 28 14.80 -2.96 -8.86
N SER A 29 15.06 -3.69 -7.77
CA SER A 29 16.18 -4.65 -7.72
C SER A 29 15.99 -5.86 -8.64
N GLN A 30 14.76 -6.14 -9.08
CA GLN A 30 14.46 -7.22 -10.04
C GLN A 30 14.81 -6.85 -11.49
N SER A 31 15.04 -5.57 -11.78
CA SER A 31 15.37 -5.10 -13.12
C SER A 31 16.87 -5.16 -13.39
N GLU A 32 17.23 -5.48 -14.63
CA GLU A 32 18.63 -5.52 -15.07
C GLU A 32 19.17 -4.15 -15.50
N THR A 33 18.36 -3.10 -15.52
CA THR A 33 18.81 -1.77 -15.95
C THR A 33 19.64 -1.07 -14.88
N ASN A 34 20.64 -0.31 -15.30
CA ASN A 34 21.51 0.45 -14.37
C ASN A 34 20.73 1.50 -13.57
N VAL A 35 19.69 2.10 -14.17
CA VAL A 35 18.84 3.10 -13.50
C VAL A 35 18.03 2.45 -12.40
N ASP A 36 17.44 1.28 -12.65
CA ASP A 36 16.69 0.57 -11.63
C ASP A 36 17.61 0.08 -10.50
N LYS A 37 18.81 -0.41 -10.81
CA LYS A 37 19.81 -0.77 -9.80
C LYS A 37 20.19 0.39 -8.89
N LEU A 38 20.38 1.59 -9.47
CA LEU A 38 20.58 2.83 -8.72
C LEU A 38 19.38 3.15 -7.82
N MET A 39 18.16 3.11 -8.38
CA MET A 39 16.93 3.39 -7.63
C MET A 39 16.71 2.40 -6.47
N ALA A 40 17.01 1.11 -6.68
CA ALA A 40 16.92 0.09 -5.65
C ALA A 40 17.81 0.43 -4.44
N VAL A 41 19.09 0.75 -4.68
CA VAL A 41 20.04 1.11 -3.61
C VAL A 41 19.62 2.40 -2.89
N ILE A 42 19.16 3.42 -3.61
CA ILE A 42 18.63 4.66 -3.01
C ILE A 42 17.45 4.35 -2.07
N LEU A 43 16.51 3.51 -2.52
CA LEU A 43 15.33 3.15 -1.73
C LEU A 43 15.71 2.30 -0.50
N PHE A 44 16.67 1.39 -0.62
CA PHE A 44 17.16 0.61 0.51
C PHE A 44 17.83 1.47 1.60
N ASP A 45 18.62 2.47 1.20
CA ASP A 45 19.24 3.41 2.14
C ASP A 45 18.18 4.35 2.76
N LEU A 46 17.26 4.87 1.96
CA LEU A 46 16.16 5.72 2.44
C LEU A 46 15.25 5.00 3.43
N SER A 47 14.95 3.72 3.21
CA SER A 47 14.16 2.91 4.13
C SER A 47 14.86 2.77 5.50
N THR A 48 16.19 2.62 5.49
CA THR A 48 17.05 2.58 6.68
C THR A 48 17.02 3.91 7.42
N GLU A 49 17.27 5.02 6.73
CA GLU A 49 17.21 6.37 7.30
C GLU A 49 15.84 6.70 7.90
N THR A 50 14.75 6.27 7.23
CA THR A 50 13.39 6.48 7.71
C THR A 50 13.16 5.83 9.09
N VAL A 51 13.67 4.61 9.30
CA VAL A 51 13.58 3.93 10.61
C VAL A 51 14.47 4.60 11.65
N LEU A 52 15.71 4.95 11.30
CA LEU A 52 16.61 5.66 12.21
C LEU A 52 16.00 6.98 12.70
N ASN A 53 15.36 7.73 11.81
CA ASN A 53 14.63 8.95 12.14
C ASN A 53 13.41 8.66 13.03
N ALA A 54 12.69 7.56 12.79
CA ALA A 54 11.59 7.14 13.65
C ALA A 54 12.09 6.87 15.08
N ILE A 55 13.21 6.16 15.25
CA ILE A 55 13.82 5.86 16.57
C ILE A 55 14.09 7.15 17.35
N ILE A 56 14.73 8.15 16.72
CA ILE A 56 15.03 9.43 17.38
C ILE A 56 13.75 10.04 17.93
N THR A 57 12.72 10.17 17.08
CA THR A 57 11.46 10.78 17.49
C THR A 57 10.66 9.94 18.48
N SER A 58 10.85 8.63 18.52
CA SER A 58 10.22 7.73 19.50
C SER A 58 10.85 7.85 20.89
N ILE A 59 12.16 8.09 20.97
CA ILE A 59 12.87 8.26 22.24
C ILE A 59 12.72 9.69 22.74
N ASP A 60 12.82 10.68 21.86
CA ASP A 60 12.72 12.11 22.17
C ASP A 60 12.13 12.88 21.00
N SER A 61 10.86 13.24 21.10
CA SER A 61 10.11 13.94 20.05
C SER A 61 10.60 15.38 19.80
N SER A 62 11.42 15.94 20.70
CA SER A 62 12.00 17.28 20.54
C SER A 62 13.30 17.28 19.74
N LYS A 63 13.92 16.11 19.55
CA LYS A 63 15.20 16.00 18.84
C LYS A 63 15.02 15.91 17.33
N THR A 64 15.87 16.65 16.63
CA THR A 64 16.02 16.54 15.19
C THR A 64 17.10 15.52 14.83
N PRO A 65 16.93 14.77 13.72
CA PRO A 65 17.99 13.95 13.16
C PRO A 65 19.25 14.78 12.83
N SER A 66 20.42 14.20 13.09
CA SER A 66 21.70 14.82 12.75
C SER A 66 21.94 14.82 11.25
N ASP A 67 22.63 15.84 10.75
CA ASP A 67 23.04 15.91 9.35
C ASP A 67 24.11 14.87 9.03
N GLY A 68 23.91 14.16 7.93
CA GLY A 68 24.81 13.12 7.44
C GLY A 68 24.60 11.78 8.14
N PHE A 69 24.62 10.71 7.36
CA PHE A 69 24.31 9.36 7.83
C PHE A 69 25.23 8.84 8.96
N PRO A 70 26.57 9.07 8.95
CA PRO A 70 27.41 8.64 10.07
C PRO A 70 27.05 9.33 11.39
N SER A 71 26.71 10.62 11.35
CA SER A 71 26.28 11.39 12.53
C SER A 71 24.93 10.89 13.03
N LEU A 72 23.99 10.63 12.11
CA LEU A 72 22.68 10.04 12.40
C LEU A 72 22.83 8.70 13.14
N LEU A 73 23.69 7.80 12.65
CA LEU A 73 23.96 6.52 13.30
C LEU A 73 24.53 6.69 14.71
N ASN A 74 25.52 7.55 14.89
CA ASN A 74 26.10 7.78 16.21
C ASN A 74 25.07 8.37 17.20
N GLN A 75 24.20 9.27 16.72
CA GLN A 75 23.11 9.82 17.52
C GLN A 75 22.14 8.71 17.97
N VAL A 76 21.69 7.87 17.04
CA VAL A 76 20.78 6.74 17.34
C VAL A 76 21.45 5.77 18.30
N GLU A 77 22.72 5.41 18.09
CA GLU A 77 23.47 4.48 18.94
C GLU A 77 23.60 5.00 20.38
N SER A 78 23.92 6.29 20.54
CA SER A 78 23.93 6.94 21.86
C SER A 78 22.55 6.90 22.51
N MET A 79 21.49 7.19 21.77
CA MET A 79 20.13 7.25 22.31
C MET A 79 19.61 5.85 22.71
N LEU A 80 19.86 4.83 21.89
CA LEU A 80 19.49 3.44 22.22
C LEU A 80 20.25 2.94 23.46
N THR A 81 21.54 3.27 23.58
CA THR A 81 22.34 2.92 24.75
C THR A 81 21.81 3.60 26.00
N SER A 82 21.49 4.89 25.94
CA SER A 82 20.88 5.63 27.06
C SER A 82 19.49 5.09 27.44
N ALA A 83 18.73 4.59 26.46
CA ALA A 83 17.42 3.97 26.67
C ALA A 83 17.50 2.48 27.08
N THR A 84 18.70 1.92 27.28
CA THR A 84 18.93 0.50 27.60
C THR A 84 18.38 -0.49 26.57
N LEU A 85 18.24 -0.06 25.31
CA LEU A 85 17.74 -0.86 24.19
C LEU A 85 18.84 -1.58 23.40
N GLY A 86 20.10 -1.49 23.84
CA GLY A 86 21.26 -2.07 23.15
C GLY A 86 21.87 -1.15 22.09
N GLY A 87 22.78 -1.69 21.28
CA GLY A 87 23.43 -0.97 20.18
C GLY A 87 22.70 -1.14 18.85
N ILE A 88 23.21 -0.49 17.80
CA ILE A 88 22.66 -0.65 16.44
C ILE A 88 23.06 -2.02 15.88
N PRO A 89 22.10 -2.88 15.48
CA PRO A 89 22.42 -4.15 14.85
C PRO A 89 23.01 -3.92 13.45
N ASP A 90 23.92 -4.81 13.02
CA ASP A 90 24.49 -4.82 11.67
C ASP A 90 25.06 -3.47 11.18
N ARG A 91 25.59 -2.64 12.09
CA ARG A 91 26.09 -1.28 11.82
C ARG A 91 27.04 -1.20 10.61
N ALA A 92 27.92 -2.18 10.44
CA ALA A 92 28.85 -2.23 9.31
C ALA A 92 28.13 -2.44 7.96
N ASN A 93 27.06 -3.24 7.95
CA ASN A 93 26.30 -3.55 6.74
C ASN A 93 25.52 -2.32 6.26
N ILE A 94 24.86 -1.59 7.15
CA ILE A 94 24.13 -0.37 6.79
C ILE A 94 25.07 0.76 6.35
N LEU A 95 26.28 0.86 6.93
CA LEU A 95 27.31 1.78 6.43
C LEU A 95 27.76 1.42 5.01
N ARG A 96 27.83 0.12 4.69
CA ARG A 96 28.12 -0.34 3.34
C ARG A 96 26.99 0.02 2.36
N VAL A 97 25.72 -0.16 2.75
CA VAL A 97 24.56 0.29 1.94
C VAL A 97 24.68 1.78 1.63
N HIS A 98 24.91 2.59 2.66
CA HIS A 98 25.06 4.04 2.51
C HIS A 98 26.24 4.42 1.62
N SER A 99 27.40 3.77 1.78
CA SER A 99 28.57 4.01 0.92
C SER A 99 28.27 3.70 -0.55
N ILE A 100 27.65 2.56 -0.85
CA ILE A 100 27.29 2.19 -2.23
C ILE A 100 26.30 3.21 -2.80
N ARG A 101 25.32 3.66 -2.00
CA ARG A 101 24.38 4.71 -2.41
C ARG A 101 25.10 6.03 -2.73
N ASN A 102 26.04 6.43 -1.86
CA ASN A 102 26.81 7.65 -2.00
C ASN A 102 27.68 7.61 -3.28
N ASP A 103 28.41 6.52 -3.51
CA ASP A 103 29.17 6.30 -4.76
C ASP A 103 28.26 6.40 -5.99
N ALA A 104 27.07 5.80 -5.92
CA ALA A 104 26.14 5.74 -7.03
C ALA A 104 25.54 7.12 -7.37
N GLN A 105 25.35 7.99 -6.38
CA GLN A 105 24.83 9.34 -6.57
C GLN A 105 25.91 10.37 -6.94
N HIS A 106 27.09 10.29 -6.34
CA HIS A 106 28.12 11.32 -6.47
C HIS A 106 29.23 10.97 -7.47
N ASP A 107 29.58 9.69 -7.58
CA ASP A 107 30.67 9.22 -8.43
C ASP A 107 30.17 8.57 -9.74
N ALA A 108 28.85 8.60 -9.98
CA ALA A 108 28.18 7.96 -11.11
C ALA A 108 28.53 6.47 -11.27
N ARG A 109 28.88 5.79 -10.17
CA ARG A 109 29.22 4.36 -10.15
C ARG A 109 27.95 3.54 -10.04
N TYR A 110 27.53 2.94 -11.15
CA TYR A 110 26.36 2.05 -11.12
C TYR A 110 26.61 0.80 -10.26
N PRO A 111 25.72 0.49 -9.30
CA PRO A 111 25.81 -0.74 -8.53
C PRO A 111 25.70 -1.97 -9.43
N ASN A 112 26.54 -2.98 -9.20
CA ASN A 112 26.39 -4.27 -9.87
C ASN A 112 25.34 -5.16 -9.17
N ASN A 113 24.97 -6.29 -9.79
CA ASN A 113 23.91 -7.18 -9.27
C ASN A 113 24.25 -7.74 -7.88
N SER A 114 25.52 -8.01 -7.60
CA SER A 114 25.94 -8.48 -6.28
C SER A 114 25.79 -7.37 -5.23
N GLU A 115 26.14 -6.13 -5.56
CA GLU A 115 25.99 -5.00 -4.65
C GLU A 115 24.52 -4.69 -4.35
N VAL A 116 23.65 -4.75 -5.37
CA VAL A 116 22.20 -4.58 -5.17
C VAL A 116 21.63 -5.70 -4.28
N SER A 117 22.05 -6.95 -4.52
CA SER A 117 21.64 -8.11 -3.71
C SER A 117 22.14 -8.02 -2.25
N ASP A 118 23.38 -7.55 -2.06
CA ASP A 118 23.95 -7.27 -0.74
C ASP A 118 23.12 -6.19 -0.03
N CYS A 119 22.85 -5.06 -0.70
CA CYS A 119 22.05 -3.97 -0.14
C CYS A 119 20.65 -4.44 0.25
N GLN A 120 19.99 -5.22 -0.61
CA GLN A 120 18.68 -5.81 -0.30
C GLN A 120 18.74 -6.65 0.98
N THR A 121 19.73 -7.53 1.09
CA THR A 121 19.90 -8.45 2.23
C THR A 121 20.20 -7.67 3.51
N TYR A 122 21.16 -6.76 3.45
CA TYR A 122 21.59 -5.95 4.59
C TYR A 122 20.48 -5.05 5.11
N THR A 123 19.77 -4.37 4.23
CA THR A 123 18.64 -3.51 4.62
C THR A 123 17.52 -4.36 5.23
N ARG A 124 17.14 -5.50 4.61
CA ARG A 124 16.10 -6.38 5.17
C ARG A 124 16.45 -6.84 6.58
N ASP A 125 17.65 -7.38 6.76
CA ASP A 125 18.06 -7.99 8.02
C ASP A 125 18.20 -6.92 9.12
N PHE A 126 18.73 -5.74 8.76
CA PHE A 126 18.76 -4.58 9.64
C PHE A 126 17.36 -4.17 10.09
N LEU A 127 16.43 -3.92 9.14
CA LEU A 127 15.07 -3.46 9.43
C LEU A 127 14.32 -4.45 10.35
N LYS A 128 14.46 -5.76 10.10
CA LYS A 128 13.87 -6.79 10.98
C LYS A 128 14.42 -6.69 12.40
N LYS A 129 15.75 -6.68 12.55
CA LYS A 129 16.41 -6.68 13.87
C LYS A 129 16.12 -5.40 14.65
N ILE A 130 16.29 -4.23 14.02
CA ILE A 130 16.14 -2.95 14.74
C ILE A 130 14.69 -2.69 15.13
N VAL A 131 13.72 -3.07 14.28
CA VAL A 131 12.30 -2.86 14.59
C VAL A 131 11.84 -3.78 15.72
N GLU A 132 12.29 -5.04 15.72
CA GLU A 132 12.06 -5.98 16.82
C GLU A 132 12.73 -5.50 18.11
N GLN A 133 13.98 -5.03 18.03
CA GLN A 133 14.74 -4.54 19.18
C GLN A 133 14.09 -3.30 19.82
N VAL A 134 13.64 -2.33 19.03
CA VAL A 134 13.15 -1.05 19.54
C VAL A 134 11.68 -1.10 19.94
N TRP A 135 10.83 -1.74 19.14
CA TRP A 135 9.38 -1.74 19.34
C TRP A 135 8.78 -3.12 19.62
N GLY A 136 9.56 -4.20 19.52
CA GLY A 136 9.03 -5.56 19.66
C GLY A 136 8.11 -5.98 18.51
N LEU A 137 8.18 -5.30 17.37
CA LEU A 137 7.35 -5.57 16.19
C LEU A 137 8.11 -6.41 15.16
N ASN A 138 7.38 -7.22 14.40
CA ASN A 138 7.92 -7.86 13.20
C ASN A 138 7.75 -6.91 12.00
N PHE A 139 8.87 -6.43 11.44
CA PHE A 139 8.87 -5.53 10.29
C PHE A 139 8.06 -6.06 9.09
N GLU A 140 8.07 -7.37 8.85
CA GLU A 140 7.34 -7.99 7.74
C GLU A 140 5.83 -7.95 7.96
N GLN A 141 5.35 -7.89 9.21
CA GLN A 141 3.93 -7.87 9.58
C GLN A 141 3.37 -6.46 9.73
N ILE A 142 4.18 -5.41 9.55
CA ILE A 142 3.67 -4.03 9.61
C ILE A 142 2.70 -3.79 8.47
N SER A 143 1.45 -3.44 8.80
CA SER A 143 0.39 -3.22 7.81
C SER A 143 0.67 -1.94 7.01
N LEU A 144 0.57 -2.03 5.68
CA LEU A 144 0.59 -0.83 4.84
C LEU A 144 -0.73 -0.04 4.93
N ALA A 145 -1.80 -0.64 5.44
CA ALA A 145 -3.07 0.05 5.65
C ALA A 145 -2.94 1.19 6.68
N ASP A 146 -1.93 1.16 7.55
CA ASP A 146 -1.65 2.27 8.48
C ASP A 146 -1.33 3.60 7.75
N LEU A 147 -0.89 3.54 6.48
CA LEU A 147 -0.63 4.72 5.64
C LEU A 147 -1.91 5.40 5.12
N ILE A 148 -3.04 4.69 5.11
CA ILE A 148 -4.32 5.21 4.61
C ILE A 148 -4.77 6.39 5.51
N GLN A 149 -5.27 7.47 4.93
CA GLN A 149 -5.76 8.61 5.70
C GLN A 149 -7.22 8.45 6.11
N ASN A 150 -8.06 7.90 5.23
CA ASN A 150 -9.47 7.67 5.55
C ASN A 150 -9.62 6.58 6.63
N GLU A 151 -9.97 6.97 7.85
CA GLU A 151 -10.05 6.06 9.00
C GLU A 151 -11.05 4.91 8.82
N LYS A 152 -12.17 5.13 8.10
CA LYS A 152 -13.15 4.07 7.85
C LYS A 152 -12.57 3.00 6.93
N ILE A 153 -11.96 3.41 5.83
CA ILE A 153 -11.36 2.49 4.86
C ILE A 153 -10.12 1.81 5.45
N LYS A 154 -9.31 2.55 6.22
CA LYS A 154 -8.18 1.99 6.98
C LYS A 154 -8.62 0.83 7.85
N ASN A 155 -9.64 1.02 8.69
CA ASN A 155 -10.07 -0.02 9.63
C ASN A 155 -10.53 -1.28 8.89
N ILE A 156 -11.27 -1.12 7.79
CA ILE A 156 -11.71 -2.25 6.95
C ILE A 156 -10.50 -3.02 6.39
N LEU A 157 -9.50 -2.31 5.86
CA LEU A 157 -8.32 -2.96 5.27
C LEU A 157 -7.34 -3.50 6.33
N LYS A 158 -7.33 -2.94 7.54
CA LYS A 158 -6.64 -3.55 8.69
C LYS A 158 -7.32 -4.84 9.14
N ASP A 159 -8.64 -4.90 9.12
CA ASP A 159 -9.38 -6.14 9.40
C ASP A 159 -9.07 -7.22 8.35
N ALA A 160 -8.87 -6.81 7.08
CA ALA A 160 -8.43 -7.71 6.01
C ALA A 160 -7.01 -8.26 6.25
N ASP A 161 -6.05 -7.41 6.63
CA ASP A 161 -4.68 -7.83 7.00
C ASP A 161 -4.69 -8.80 8.20
N LEU A 162 -5.45 -8.49 9.25
CA LEU A 162 -5.57 -9.35 10.44
C LEU A 162 -6.21 -10.71 10.11
N ALA A 163 -7.23 -10.73 9.24
CA ALA A 163 -7.84 -11.96 8.76
C ALA A 163 -6.82 -12.81 7.98
N LEU A 164 -5.98 -12.18 7.16
CA LEU A 164 -4.92 -12.86 6.41
C LEU A 164 -3.88 -13.49 7.35
N GLU A 165 -3.45 -12.78 8.39
CA GLU A 165 -2.54 -13.31 9.41
C GLU A 165 -3.11 -14.53 10.15
N ARG A 166 -4.43 -14.50 10.42
CA ARG A 166 -5.17 -15.63 11.01
C ARG A 166 -5.46 -16.75 10.03
N LYS A 167 -5.07 -16.62 8.76
CA LYS A 167 -5.36 -17.54 7.66
C LYS A 167 -6.86 -17.70 7.39
N GLU A 168 -7.65 -16.69 7.71
CA GLU A 168 -9.08 -16.59 7.39
C GLU A 168 -9.24 -16.05 5.97
N ILE A 169 -8.88 -16.89 4.98
CA ILE A 169 -8.76 -16.53 3.56
C ILE A 169 -9.99 -15.79 3.03
N GLN A 170 -11.19 -16.32 3.30
CA GLN A 170 -12.43 -15.74 2.79
C GLN A 170 -12.74 -14.36 3.42
N THR A 171 -12.50 -14.22 4.72
CA THR A 171 -12.69 -12.95 5.44
C THR A 171 -11.74 -11.89 4.89
N ALA A 172 -10.46 -12.25 4.71
CA ALA A 172 -9.46 -11.35 4.14
C ALA A 172 -9.86 -10.84 2.75
N ILE A 173 -10.36 -11.74 1.89
CA ILE A 173 -10.84 -11.37 0.55
C ILE A 173 -12.05 -10.43 0.63
N ASN A 174 -13.04 -10.76 1.46
CA ASN A 174 -14.28 -9.98 1.54
C ASN A 174 -14.06 -8.57 2.08
N GLU A 175 -13.26 -8.43 3.15
CA GLU A 175 -12.92 -7.13 3.74
C GLU A 175 -12.07 -6.29 2.76
N SER A 176 -11.15 -6.92 2.01
CA SER A 176 -10.38 -6.24 0.94
C SER A 176 -11.26 -5.68 -0.17
N VAL A 177 -12.23 -6.48 -0.64
CA VAL A 177 -13.20 -6.03 -1.65
C VAL A 177 -14.04 -4.89 -1.12
N MET A 178 -14.53 -4.99 0.11
CA MET A 178 -15.33 -3.95 0.72
C MET A 178 -14.56 -2.62 0.84
N GLY A 179 -13.29 -2.67 1.27
CA GLY A 179 -12.44 -1.48 1.37
C GLY A 179 -12.23 -0.80 0.01
N LEU A 180 -11.88 -1.59 -1.02
CA LEU A 180 -11.64 -1.05 -2.36
C LEU A 180 -12.92 -0.53 -3.03
N GLU A 181 -14.02 -1.28 -3.00
CA GLU A 181 -15.29 -0.88 -3.61
C GLU A 181 -15.88 0.36 -2.92
N LYS A 182 -15.77 0.45 -1.58
CA LYS A 182 -16.19 1.66 -0.85
C LYS A 182 -15.39 2.87 -1.31
N THR A 183 -14.07 2.73 -1.46
CA THR A 183 -13.20 3.79 -1.99
C THR A 183 -13.60 4.20 -3.40
N LEU A 184 -13.77 3.23 -4.31
CA LEU A 184 -14.15 3.46 -5.70
C LEU A 184 -15.56 4.04 -5.83
N SER A 185 -16.48 3.71 -4.92
CA SER A 185 -17.83 4.26 -4.90
C SER A 185 -17.83 5.74 -4.53
N ILE A 186 -17.06 6.12 -3.50
CA ILE A 186 -16.95 7.51 -3.05
C ILE A 186 -16.30 8.38 -4.14
N VAL A 187 -15.20 7.90 -4.72
CA VAL A 187 -14.42 8.67 -5.70
C VAL A 187 -15.02 8.61 -7.11
N GLY A 188 -15.67 7.50 -7.45
CA GLY A 188 -16.15 7.21 -8.80
C GLY A 188 -17.18 8.21 -9.33
N GLY A 189 -18.06 8.72 -8.45
CA GLY A 189 -19.08 9.72 -8.82
C GLY A 189 -18.47 10.99 -9.39
N SER A 190 -17.33 11.43 -8.83
CA SER A 190 -16.62 12.63 -9.26
C SER A 190 -15.79 12.46 -10.54
N LEU A 191 -15.52 11.21 -10.96
CA LEU A 191 -14.68 10.91 -12.13
C LEU A 191 -15.49 10.59 -13.38
N VAL A 192 -16.43 9.65 -13.27
CA VAL A 192 -17.14 9.07 -14.42
C VAL A 192 -18.66 9.24 -14.32
N GLY A 193 -19.14 10.02 -13.35
CA GLY A 193 -20.54 10.18 -13.02
C GLY A 193 -21.07 9.09 -12.08
N GLY A 194 -22.35 9.21 -11.70
CA GLY A 194 -23.06 8.25 -10.85
C GLY A 194 -23.03 6.82 -11.41
N SER A 195 -23.14 5.84 -10.53
CA SER A 195 -23.23 4.43 -10.92
C SER A 195 -24.56 4.19 -11.65
N LEU A 196 -24.50 3.75 -12.91
CA LEU A 196 -25.68 3.24 -13.62
C LEU A 196 -26.14 1.97 -12.90
N THR A 197 -27.05 2.15 -11.94
CA THR A 197 -27.55 1.06 -11.10
C THR A 197 -28.57 0.27 -11.91
N TYR A 198 -28.48 -1.07 -11.88
CA TYR A 198 -29.27 -2.01 -12.70
C TYR A 198 -30.80 -1.80 -12.70
N LEU A 199 -31.33 -1.01 -11.76
CA LEU A 199 -32.76 -0.87 -11.56
C LEU A 199 -33.42 0.27 -12.36
N PHE A 200 -32.68 1.28 -12.84
CA PHE A 200 -33.32 2.47 -13.44
C PHE A 200 -32.65 3.09 -14.67
N ASP A 201 -31.38 2.79 -14.96
CA ASP A 201 -30.64 3.45 -16.06
C ASP A 201 -30.20 2.45 -17.14
N GLN A 202 -31.17 1.98 -17.94
CA GLN A 202 -30.83 1.37 -19.23
C GLN A 202 -30.63 2.47 -20.26
N ILE A 203 -29.54 2.38 -21.04
CA ILE A 203 -29.40 3.25 -22.22
C ILE A 203 -30.49 2.85 -23.20
N VAL A 204 -31.50 3.71 -23.33
CA VAL A 204 -32.60 3.53 -24.27
C VAL A 204 -32.11 3.96 -25.64
N THR A 205 -32.05 3.01 -26.57
CA THR A 205 -31.78 3.31 -27.97
C THR A 205 -33.08 3.40 -28.75
N THR A 206 -33.23 4.45 -29.55
CA THR A 206 -34.35 4.56 -30.50
C THR A 206 -34.07 3.64 -31.70
N SER A 207 -34.30 2.34 -31.54
CA SER A 207 -34.48 1.48 -32.71
C SER A 207 -35.91 1.65 -33.21
N SER A 208 -36.03 2.23 -34.40
CA SER A 208 -37.27 2.54 -35.09
C SER A 208 -38.30 1.41 -35.02
N PHE A 209 -39.54 1.80 -34.71
CA PHE A 209 -40.81 1.08 -34.88
C PHE A 209 -41.42 0.20 -33.77
N ASP A 210 -40.82 -0.07 -32.61
CA ASP A 210 -41.56 -0.80 -31.55
C ASP A 210 -41.01 -0.61 -30.12
N GLY A 211 -41.55 0.39 -29.40
CA GLY A 211 -41.37 0.58 -27.95
C GLY A 211 -39.94 0.92 -27.48
N MET A 212 -39.83 1.79 -26.47
CA MET A 212 -38.55 2.00 -25.78
C MET A 212 -38.16 0.71 -25.03
N LYS A 213 -37.34 -0.15 -25.64
CA LYS A 213 -36.68 -1.27 -24.97
C LYS A 213 -35.25 -0.87 -24.68
N GLY A 214 -34.84 -0.93 -23.42
CA GLY A 214 -33.45 -0.65 -23.09
C GLY A 214 -32.53 -1.71 -23.67
N ASN A 215 -31.35 -1.28 -24.12
CA ASN A 215 -30.40 -2.14 -24.77
C ASN A 215 -29.37 -2.63 -23.74
N ASP A 216 -29.55 -3.86 -23.27
CA ASP A 216 -28.69 -4.49 -22.26
C ASP A 216 -27.24 -4.63 -22.70
N GLU A 217 -26.99 -4.77 -24.01
CA GLU A 217 -25.64 -4.92 -24.57
C GLU A 217 -24.89 -3.58 -24.58
N ILE A 218 -25.57 -2.51 -24.99
CA ILE A 218 -25.03 -1.14 -24.95
C ILE A 218 -24.81 -0.71 -23.51
N THR A 219 -25.76 -1.00 -22.62
CA THR A 219 -25.64 -0.68 -21.19
C THR A 219 -24.44 -1.41 -20.56
N ARG A 220 -24.26 -2.71 -20.85
CA ARG A 220 -23.09 -3.47 -20.39
C ARG A 220 -21.77 -2.92 -20.96
N SER A 221 -21.74 -2.57 -22.24
CA SER A 221 -20.55 -2.02 -22.89
C SER A 221 -20.16 -0.67 -22.30
N PHE A 222 -21.14 0.23 -22.09
CA PHE A 222 -20.90 1.53 -21.49
C PHE A 222 -20.43 1.43 -20.04
N LYS A 223 -21.02 0.52 -19.25
CA LYS A 223 -20.57 0.24 -17.88
C LYS A 223 -19.11 -0.23 -17.84
N LYS A 224 -18.72 -1.12 -18.75
CA LYS A 224 -17.33 -1.59 -18.87
C LYS A 224 -16.38 -0.46 -19.27
N ILE A 225 -16.82 0.46 -20.14
CA ILE A 225 -16.05 1.66 -20.51
C ILE A 225 -15.88 2.58 -19.30
N GLN A 226 -16.95 2.89 -18.56
CA GLN A 226 -16.89 3.72 -17.36
C GLN A 226 -15.97 3.11 -16.29
N GLU A 227 -16.06 1.80 -16.07
CA GLU A 227 -15.17 1.06 -15.17
C GLU A 227 -13.72 1.18 -15.63
N THR A 228 -13.43 0.85 -16.89
CA THR A 228 -12.06 0.94 -17.45
C THR A 228 -11.52 2.38 -17.34
N LEU A 229 -12.33 3.38 -17.68
CA LEU A 229 -11.96 4.79 -17.58
C LEU A 229 -11.67 5.19 -16.14
N ARG A 230 -12.48 4.74 -15.18
CA ARG A 230 -12.26 4.99 -13.74
C ARG A 230 -10.90 4.45 -13.31
N PHE A 231 -10.60 3.19 -13.62
CA PHE A 231 -9.32 2.56 -13.25
C PHE A 231 -8.12 3.26 -13.92
N VAL A 232 -8.21 3.55 -15.22
CA VAL A 232 -7.14 4.24 -15.96
C VAL A 232 -6.94 5.67 -15.45
N SER A 233 -8.01 6.41 -15.17
CA SER A 233 -7.93 7.79 -14.65
C SER A 233 -7.30 7.88 -13.27
N LEU A 234 -7.46 6.83 -12.45
CA LEU A 234 -6.85 6.70 -11.13
C LEU A 234 -5.42 6.15 -11.18
N GLY A 235 -4.92 5.78 -12.37
CA GLY A 235 -3.60 5.18 -12.56
C GLY A 235 -3.50 3.74 -12.03
N LEU A 236 -4.63 3.08 -11.80
CA LEU A 236 -4.65 1.70 -11.30
C LEU A 236 -4.24 0.72 -12.41
N ASP A 237 -3.48 -0.30 -12.04
CA ASP A 237 -3.07 -1.36 -12.95
C ASP A 237 -4.29 -2.24 -13.31
N TYR A 238 -4.82 -2.03 -14.52
CA TYR A 238 -5.99 -2.76 -15.01
C TYR A 238 -5.74 -4.28 -15.12
N SER A 239 -4.50 -4.70 -15.40
CA SER A 239 -4.18 -6.14 -15.48
C SER A 239 -4.25 -6.79 -14.10
N LYS A 240 -3.71 -6.13 -13.08
CA LYS A 240 -3.86 -6.57 -11.68
C LYS A 240 -5.33 -6.53 -11.24
N TYR A 241 -6.09 -5.54 -11.68
CA TYR A 241 -7.52 -5.47 -11.40
C TYR A 241 -8.31 -6.64 -12.00
N LEU A 242 -8.02 -7.04 -13.24
CA LEU A 242 -8.67 -8.21 -13.85
C LEU A 242 -8.33 -9.49 -13.07
N LYS A 243 -7.08 -9.65 -12.62
CA LYS A 243 -6.70 -10.75 -11.73
C LYS A 243 -7.46 -10.68 -10.41
N PHE A 244 -7.59 -9.50 -9.80
CA PHE A 244 -8.39 -9.28 -8.59
C PHE A 244 -9.83 -9.76 -8.81
N LYS A 245 -10.52 -9.29 -9.86
CA LYS A 245 -11.90 -9.71 -10.16
C LYS A 245 -12.03 -11.21 -10.44
N SER A 246 -11.02 -11.85 -11.05
CA SER A 246 -11.04 -13.29 -11.27
C SER A 246 -10.99 -14.12 -9.98
N ILE A 247 -10.48 -13.54 -8.89
CA ILE A 247 -10.44 -14.17 -7.57
C ILE A 247 -11.70 -13.81 -6.78
N THR A 248 -12.00 -12.51 -6.71
CA THR A 248 -13.02 -11.97 -5.81
C THR A 248 -14.44 -12.11 -6.34
N GLY A 249 -14.60 -12.24 -7.66
CA GLY A 249 -15.91 -12.13 -8.30
C GLY A 249 -16.48 -10.71 -8.21
N GLN A 250 -17.80 -10.61 -8.42
CA GLN A 250 -18.56 -9.36 -8.28
C GLN A 250 -19.33 -9.34 -6.96
N PRO A 251 -19.07 -8.38 -6.07
CA PRO A 251 -19.83 -8.24 -4.83
C PRO A 251 -21.28 -7.83 -5.10
N LEU A 252 -22.21 -8.48 -4.40
CA LEU A 252 -23.64 -8.13 -4.39
C LEU A 252 -23.97 -7.31 -3.14
N PHE A 253 -24.20 -6.02 -3.32
CA PHE A 253 -24.67 -5.12 -2.26
C PHE A 253 -26.20 -5.08 -2.21
N THR A 254 -26.78 -5.10 -1.02
CA THR A 254 -28.22 -4.83 -0.81
C THR A 254 -28.41 -3.40 -0.35
N LEU A 255 -29.51 -2.75 -0.76
CA LEU A 255 -29.86 -1.40 -0.30
C LEU A 255 -29.75 -1.28 1.23
N GLY A 256 -28.98 -0.30 1.70
CA GLY A 256 -28.81 0.00 3.12
C GLY A 256 -27.71 -0.81 3.84
N ASN A 257 -27.03 -1.74 3.17
CA ASN A 257 -25.88 -2.45 3.74
C ASN A 257 -24.57 -2.04 3.09
N ASP A 258 -23.60 -1.66 3.93
CA ASP A 258 -22.23 -1.36 3.53
C ASP A 258 -21.39 -2.63 3.28
N LYS A 259 -21.87 -3.80 3.72
CA LYS A 259 -21.22 -5.10 3.50
C LYS A 259 -21.86 -5.85 2.33
N PRO A 260 -21.05 -6.51 1.47
CA PRO A 260 -21.61 -7.38 0.43
C PRO A 260 -22.34 -8.57 1.07
N LYS A 261 -23.53 -8.87 0.56
CA LYS A 261 -24.35 -10.01 1.03
C LYS A 261 -23.86 -11.33 0.43
N ASP A 262 -23.33 -11.28 -0.78
CA ASP A 262 -22.83 -12.43 -1.53
C ASP A 262 -21.84 -11.97 -2.61
N PHE A 263 -21.19 -12.92 -3.28
CA PHE A 263 -20.29 -12.66 -4.42
C PHE A 263 -20.64 -13.56 -5.59
N PHE A 264 -20.90 -12.96 -6.75
CA PHE A 264 -21.06 -13.69 -8.02
C PHE A 264 -19.70 -14.03 -8.62
N ASP A 265 -19.55 -15.25 -9.13
CA ASP A 265 -18.33 -15.74 -9.78
C ASP A 265 -17.05 -15.63 -8.94
N GLN A 266 -17.18 -15.64 -7.61
CA GLN A 266 -16.03 -15.74 -6.73
C GLN A 266 -15.37 -17.10 -6.89
N LYS A 267 -14.04 -17.13 -6.86
CA LYS A 267 -13.29 -18.38 -6.88
C LYS A 267 -13.70 -19.23 -5.68
N LYS A 268 -14.15 -20.48 -5.93
CA LYS A 268 -14.72 -21.37 -4.90
C LYS A 268 -13.74 -21.72 -3.78
N ASP A 269 -12.47 -21.92 -4.13
CA ASP A 269 -11.41 -22.30 -3.19
C ASP A 269 -10.17 -21.40 -3.43
N PRO A 270 -10.18 -20.17 -2.92
CA PRO A 270 -9.01 -19.29 -3.01
C PRO A 270 -7.86 -19.82 -2.14
N ALA A 271 -6.65 -19.78 -2.67
CA ALA A 271 -5.43 -20.14 -1.94
C ALA A 271 -4.94 -18.96 -1.09
N LEU A 272 -4.00 -19.23 -0.17
CA LEU A 272 -3.38 -18.17 0.65
C LEU A 272 -2.77 -17.06 -0.24
N ASN A 273 -2.02 -17.44 -1.28
CA ASN A 273 -1.44 -16.48 -2.23
C ASN A 273 -2.49 -15.63 -2.97
N ASP A 274 -3.72 -16.13 -3.13
CA ASP A 274 -4.80 -15.34 -3.71
C ASP A 274 -5.26 -14.25 -2.73
N ALA A 275 -5.43 -14.59 -1.45
CA ALA A 275 -5.78 -13.62 -0.41
C ALA A 275 -4.65 -12.60 -0.17
N GLU A 276 -3.39 -13.04 -0.13
CA GLU A 276 -2.23 -12.14 -0.06
C GLU A 276 -2.22 -11.12 -1.20
N PHE A 277 -2.47 -11.59 -2.43
CA PHE A 277 -2.58 -10.71 -3.59
C PHE A 277 -3.76 -9.74 -3.49
N VAL A 278 -4.94 -10.21 -3.08
CA VAL A 278 -6.17 -9.41 -2.98
C VAL A 278 -6.03 -8.30 -1.93
N VAL A 279 -5.49 -8.63 -0.75
CA VAL A 279 -5.24 -7.68 0.34
C VAL A 279 -4.22 -6.62 -0.10
N ALA A 280 -3.07 -7.06 -0.62
CA ALA A 280 -2.03 -6.15 -1.09
C ALA A 280 -2.55 -5.22 -2.19
N PHE A 281 -3.27 -5.77 -3.18
CA PHE A 281 -3.83 -4.98 -4.27
C PHE A 281 -4.85 -3.94 -3.77
N ALA A 282 -5.72 -4.30 -2.82
CA ALA A 282 -6.69 -3.38 -2.26
C ALA A 282 -6.02 -2.21 -1.53
N ILE A 283 -5.04 -2.49 -0.66
CA ILE A 283 -4.29 -1.47 0.07
C ILE A 283 -3.53 -0.55 -0.89
N ASP A 284 -2.77 -1.12 -1.83
CA ASP A 284 -2.01 -0.35 -2.82
C ASP A 284 -2.93 0.55 -3.68
N SER A 285 -4.09 0.02 -4.06
CA SER A 285 -5.08 0.77 -4.84
C SER A 285 -5.63 1.95 -4.05
N VAL A 286 -5.99 1.76 -2.77
CA VAL A 286 -6.49 2.85 -1.93
C VAL A 286 -5.43 3.93 -1.73
N LEU A 287 -4.18 3.54 -1.45
CA LEU A 287 -3.08 4.50 -1.28
C LEU A 287 -2.83 5.31 -2.56
N LEU A 288 -2.88 4.66 -3.73
CA LEU A 288 -2.75 5.36 -5.01
C LEU A 288 -3.91 6.33 -5.27
N ILE A 289 -5.13 5.91 -4.92
CA ILE A 289 -6.31 6.76 -5.03
C ILE A 289 -6.17 7.99 -4.14
N GLU A 290 -5.80 7.85 -2.86
CA GLU A 290 -5.53 8.99 -1.97
C GLU A 290 -4.47 9.93 -2.53
N GLU A 291 -3.38 9.40 -3.09
CA GLU A 291 -2.33 10.21 -3.73
C GLU A 291 -2.88 11.04 -4.90
N LYS A 292 -3.84 10.50 -5.66
CA LYS A 292 -4.42 11.19 -6.82
C LYS A 292 -5.54 12.16 -6.48
N VAL A 293 -6.40 11.81 -5.53
CA VAL A 293 -7.62 12.59 -5.26
C VAL A 293 -7.48 13.50 -4.03
N GLY A 294 -6.42 13.30 -3.24
CA GLY A 294 -6.24 13.94 -1.95
C GLY A 294 -7.12 13.28 -0.90
N ASP A 295 -8.13 14.01 -0.43
CA ASP A 295 -9.09 13.51 0.55
C ASP A 295 -10.14 12.62 -0.15
N ILE A 296 -10.26 11.35 0.24
CA ILE A 296 -11.29 10.44 -0.31
C ILE A 296 -12.70 10.97 -0.04
N ASP A 297 -12.95 11.59 1.12
CA ASP A 297 -14.28 12.11 1.46
C ASP A 297 -14.60 13.41 0.67
N LYS A 298 -13.58 14.04 0.07
CA LYS A 298 -13.69 15.25 -0.78
C LYS A 298 -12.77 15.14 -2.00
N PRO A 299 -13.06 14.19 -2.91
CA PRO A 299 -12.15 13.88 -4.00
C PRO A 299 -11.96 15.11 -4.90
N PHE A 300 -10.70 15.46 -5.17
CA PHE A 300 -10.31 16.66 -5.93
C PHE A 300 -10.76 17.98 -5.29
N GLY A 301 -10.98 18.00 -3.98
CA GLY A 301 -11.45 19.19 -3.24
C GLY A 301 -12.90 19.55 -3.50
N LYS A 302 -13.69 18.64 -4.09
CA LYS A 302 -15.13 18.82 -4.33
C LYS A 302 -15.93 17.90 -3.42
N ASP A 303 -17.11 18.34 -3.01
CA ASP A 303 -18.05 17.46 -2.31
C ASP A 303 -18.42 16.28 -3.23
N PRO A 304 -18.54 15.05 -2.68
CA PRO A 304 -18.94 13.89 -3.45
C PRO A 304 -20.26 14.17 -4.16
N VAL A 305 -20.28 13.99 -5.48
CA VAL A 305 -21.50 14.19 -6.24
C VAL A 305 -22.40 12.98 -6.03
N TRP A 306 -23.35 13.09 -5.09
CA TRP A 306 -24.40 12.12 -4.89
C TRP A 306 -25.43 12.27 -6.00
N PHE A 307 -25.44 11.33 -6.95
CA PHE A 307 -26.54 11.14 -7.89
C PHE A 307 -27.16 9.76 -7.65
#